data_AF-D8QTY3-F1
#
_entry.id   AF-D8QTY3-F1
#
_cell.length_a   1.000
_cell.length_b   1.000
_cell.length_c   1.000
_cell.angle_alpha   90.00
_cell.angle_beta   90.00
_cell.angle_gamma   90.00
#
_symmetry.space_group_name_H-M   'P 1'
#
loop_
_entity.id
_entity.type
_entity.pdbx_description
1 polymer ?
#
loop_
_entity_poly.entity_id
_entity_poly.type
_entity_poly.pdbx_seq_one_letter_code
_entity_poly.pdbx_strand_id
1 'polypeptide(L)'
;MDVLKDPFRDLKEVLLRAKSLPPYTKKDVDTFIASDPVYGPQLRKMNDAKLFCYAGTAGGAVGTGFMSHALGKQPRITAMAILGGGFVGMALGGELANFALGLYKFKRTEPKKKFLDWWEKQNR
;
A
#
# COMPACT_ATOMS: atom_id res chain seq x y z
N MET A 1 -26.72 4.25 -23.35
CA MET A 1 -26.79 3.14 -22.37
C MET A 1 -25.34 2.85 -22.00
N ASP A 2 -24.79 3.58 -21.02
CA ASP A 2 -23.34 3.71 -20.79
C ASP A 2 -22.94 3.20 -19.40
N VAL A 3 -23.43 2.04 -18.98
CA VAL A 3 -23.35 1.66 -17.54
C VAL A 3 -22.87 0.23 -17.30
N LEU A 4 -21.97 -0.32 -18.12
CA LEU A 4 -21.12 -1.44 -17.70
C LEU A 4 -19.72 -1.29 -18.29
N LYS A 5 -18.97 -0.30 -17.80
CA LYS A 5 -17.52 -0.27 -17.99
C LYS A 5 -16.96 -1.45 -17.19
N ASP A 6 -16.43 -2.46 -17.89
CA ASP A 6 -15.85 -3.66 -17.29
C ASP A 6 -15.02 -3.32 -16.03
N PRO A 7 -15.40 -3.80 -14.83
CA PRO A 7 -14.73 -3.44 -13.58
C PRO A 7 -13.27 -3.93 -13.54
N PHE A 8 -12.92 -4.86 -14.43
CA PHE A 8 -11.60 -5.45 -14.55
C PHE A 8 -10.78 -4.94 -15.73
N ARG A 9 -11.26 -3.94 -16.49
CA ARG A 9 -10.56 -3.46 -17.71
C ARG A 9 -9.15 -2.96 -17.40
N ASP A 10 -9.03 -2.11 -16.38
CA ASP A 10 -7.73 -1.61 -15.89
C ASP A 10 -6.82 -2.75 -15.40
N LEU A 11 -7.42 -3.79 -14.82
CA LEU A 11 -6.72 -4.94 -14.25
C LEU A 11 -6.17 -5.85 -15.34
N LYS A 12 -6.96 -6.09 -16.40
CA LYS A 12 -6.54 -6.78 -17.62
C LYS A 12 -5.42 -6.03 -18.32
N GLU A 13 -5.49 -4.70 -18.40
CA GLU A 13 -4.46 -3.88 -19.05
C GLU A 13 -3.11 -3.94 -18.32
N VAL A 14 -3.12 -4.05 -16.99
CA VAL A 14 -1.90 -4.25 -16.17
C VAL A 14 -1.39 -5.70 -16.28
N LEU A 15 -2.27 -6.70 -16.22
CA LEU A 15 -1.89 -8.12 -16.23
C LEU A 15 -1.48 -8.64 -17.62
N LEU A 16 -2.10 -8.12 -18.68
CA LEU A 16 -1.83 -8.52 -20.07
C LEU A 16 -0.74 -7.66 -20.72
N ARG A 17 -0.06 -6.80 -19.95
CA ARG A 17 1.04 -5.99 -20.44
C ARG A 17 2.20 -6.90 -20.84
N ALA A 18 2.49 -6.98 -22.13
CA ALA A 18 3.47 -7.90 -22.71
C ALA A 18 4.93 -7.68 -22.25
N LYS A 19 5.28 -6.50 -21.74
CA LYS A 19 6.58 -6.18 -21.17
C LYS A 19 6.39 -5.67 -19.75
N SER A 20 6.92 -6.38 -18.75
CA SER A 20 6.96 -5.89 -17.37
C SER A 20 7.72 -4.57 -17.32
N LEU A 21 7.14 -3.54 -16.70
CA LEU A 21 7.92 -2.33 -16.41
C LEU A 21 9.10 -2.71 -15.51
N PRO A 22 10.29 -2.09 -15.71
CA PRO A 22 11.40 -2.29 -14.80
C PRO A 22 10.99 -1.84 -13.39
N PRO A 23 11.48 -2.51 -12.33
CA PRO A 23 11.21 -2.10 -10.96
C PRO A 23 11.73 -0.67 -10.75
N TYR A 24 10.88 0.20 -10.22
CA TYR A 24 11.26 1.56 -9.85
C TYR A 24 11.94 1.58 -8.47
N THR A 25 12.86 2.51 -8.29
CA THR A 25 13.61 2.74 -7.05
C THR A 25 13.02 3.91 -6.28
N LYS A 26 13.39 4.07 -5.00
CA LYS A 26 13.02 5.25 -4.19
C LYS A 26 13.40 6.57 -4.86
N LYS A 27 14.56 6.62 -5.53
CA LYS A 27 15.04 7.80 -6.26
C LYS A 27 14.04 8.26 -7.32
N ASP A 28 13.47 7.33 -8.08
CA ASP A 28 12.51 7.63 -9.15
C ASP A 28 11.22 8.23 -8.60
N VAL A 29 10.81 7.76 -7.42
CA VAL A 29 9.66 8.32 -6.70
C VAL A 29 9.96 9.74 -6.23
N ASP A 30 11.14 10.01 -5.69
CA ASP A 30 11.55 11.35 -5.26
C ASP A 30 11.68 12.31 -6.46
N THR A 31 12.19 11.83 -7.59
CA THR A 31 12.22 12.59 -8.86
C THR A 31 10.81 12.93 -9.33
N PHE A 32 9.87 11.98 -9.26
CA PHE A 32 8.47 12.27 -9.62
C PHE A 32 7.84 13.30 -8.67
N ILE A 33 8.08 13.16 -7.35
CA ILE A 33 7.57 14.10 -6.33
C ILE A 33 8.10 15.53 -6.59
N ALA A 34 9.36 15.66 -6.99
CA ALA A 34 9.95 16.93 -7.37
C ALA A 34 9.39 17.47 -8.71
N SER A 35 9.06 16.59 -9.66
CA SER A 35 8.58 17.00 -10.98
C SER A 35 7.09 17.38 -11.02
N ASP A 36 6.24 16.74 -10.21
CA ASP A 36 4.79 16.89 -10.28
C ASP A 36 4.24 17.59 -9.02
N PRO A 37 3.82 18.87 -9.12
CA PRO A 37 3.33 19.62 -7.96
C PRO A 37 1.93 19.18 -7.50
N VAL A 38 1.17 18.47 -8.32
CA VAL A 38 -0.23 18.09 -8.03
C VAL A 38 -0.29 16.70 -7.41
N TYR A 39 0.38 15.73 -8.04
CA TYR A 39 0.35 14.33 -7.63
C TYR A 39 1.53 13.92 -6.75
N GLY A 40 2.64 14.68 -6.77
CA GLY A 40 3.82 14.43 -5.94
C GLY A 40 3.51 14.44 -4.43
N PRO A 41 2.88 15.49 -3.86
CA PRO A 41 2.54 15.53 -2.45
C PRO A 41 1.60 14.41 -2.01
N GLN A 42 0.69 13.99 -2.90
CA GLN A 42 -0.23 12.88 -2.66
C GLN A 42 0.52 11.54 -2.62
N LEU A 43 1.45 11.32 -3.55
CA LEU A 43 2.29 10.13 -3.60
C LEU A 43 3.20 10.02 -2.38
N ARG A 44 3.73 11.15 -1.88
CA ARG A 44 4.53 11.20 -0.65
C ARG A 44 3.72 10.74 0.56
N LYS A 45 2.52 11.28 0.78
CA LYS A 45 1.63 10.85 1.86
C LYS A 45 1.31 9.35 1.78
N MET A 46 1.16 8.81 0.58
CA MET A 46 0.93 7.37 0.40
C MET A 46 2.15 6.52 0.74
N ASN A 47 3.36 7.03 0.58
CA ASN A 47 4.57 6.36 1.05
C ASN A 47 4.70 6.45 2.56
N ASP A 48 4.41 7.61 3.16
CA ASP A 48 4.42 7.77 4.62
C ASP A 48 3.38 6.86 5.29
N ALA A 49 2.23 6.65 4.65
CA ALA A 49 1.20 5.70 5.09
C ALA A 49 1.71 4.26 5.21
N LYS A 50 2.69 3.85 4.39
CA LYS A 50 3.26 2.49 4.47
C LYS A 50 3.95 2.28 5.82
N LEU A 51 4.60 3.30 6.37
CA LEU A 51 5.25 3.22 7.68
C LEU A 51 4.24 2.91 8.78
N PHE A 52 3.07 3.55 8.75
CA PHE A 52 1.98 3.27 9.69
C PHE A 52 1.44 1.84 9.53
N CYS A 53 1.27 1.36 8.31
CA CYS A 53 0.88 -0.04 8.08
C CYS A 53 1.94 -1.01 8.62
N TYR A 54 3.22 -0.78 8.35
CA TYR A 54 4.30 -1.64 8.85
C TYR A 54 4.41 -1.61 10.37
N ALA A 55 4.31 -0.44 10.98
CA ALA A 55 4.29 -0.28 12.43
C ALA A 55 3.07 -1.00 13.04
N GLY A 56 1.90 -0.86 12.42
CA GLY A 56 0.67 -1.55 12.83
C GLY A 56 0.82 -3.06 12.75
N THR A 57 1.33 -3.60 11.63
CA THR A 57 1.60 -5.03 11.46
C THR A 57 2.57 -5.55 12.52
N ALA A 58 3.70 -4.87 12.72
CA ALA A 58 4.69 -5.28 13.71
C ALA A 58 4.09 -5.27 15.13
N GLY A 59 3.38 -4.20 15.50
CA GLY A 59 2.72 -4.08 16.79
C GLY A 59 1.65 -5.14 17.02
N GLY A 60 0.79 -5.38 16.03
CA GLY A 60 -0.27 -6.39 16.10
C GLY A 60 0.29 -7.82 16.15
N ALA A 61 1.27 -8.13 15.31
CA ALA A 61 1.93 -9.44 15.28
C ALA A 61 2.62 -9.76 16.63
N VAL A 62 3.38 -8.80 17.17
CA VAL A 62 4.06 -8.95 18.46
C VAL A 62 3.07 -9.03 19.61
N GLY A 63 2.07 -8.13 19.67
CA GLY A 63 1.10 -8.10 20.76
C GLY A 63 0.24 -9.36 20.82
N THR A 64 -0.37 -9.74 19.70
CA THR A 64 -1.24 -10.93 19.63
C THR A 64 -0.43 -12.22 19.77
N GLY A 65 0.78 -12.27 19.22
CA GLY A 65 1.72 -13.38 19.42
C GLY A 65 2.12 -13.55 20.89
N PHE A 66 2.47 -12.46 21.56
CA PHE A 66 2.86 -12.48 22.98
C PHE A 66 1.72 -12.99 23.87
N MET A 67 0.51 -12.44 23.72
CA MET A 67 -0.66 -12.90 24.50
C MET A 67 -1.00 -14.36 24.21
N SER A 68 -0.97 -14.79 22.95
CA SER A 68 -1.23 -16.18 22.60
C SER A 68 -0.17 -17.13 23.17
N HIS A 69 1.09 -16.71 23.21
CA HIS A 69 2.18 -17.51 23.78
C HIS A 69 2.07 -17.61 25.30
N ALA A 70 1.80 -16.48 25.97
CA ALA A 70 1.66 -16.42 27.42
C ALA A 70 0.49 -17.27 27.94
N LEU A 71 -0.65 -17.27 27.24
CA LEU A 71 -1.85 -18.00 27.65
C LEU A 71 -1.79 -19.50 27.30
N GLY A 72 -1.35 -19.84 26.10
CA GLY A 72 -1.48 -21.21 25.58
C GLY A 72 -0.18 -22.02 25.55
N LYS A 73 1.00 -21.38 25.58
CA LYS A 73 2.34 -21.99 25.37
C LYS A 73 2.47 -22.89 24.12
N GLN A 74 1.48 -22.84 23.22
CA GLN A 74 1.44 -23.67 22.02
C GLN A 74 2.01 -22.92 20.82
N PRO A 75 3.08 -23.42 20.18
CA PRO A 75 3.76 -22.70 19.11
C PRO A 75 2.88 -22.53 17.86
N ARG A 76 2.02 -23.51 17.54
CA ARG A 76 1.13 -23.44 16.37
C ARG A 76 0.08 -22.34 16.50
N ILE A 77 -0.58 -22.25 17.66
CA ILE A 77 -1.58 -21.22 17.93
C ILE A 77 -0.91 -19.85 17.99
N THR A 78 0.27 -19.76 18.61
CA THR A 78 1.09 -18.55 18.62
C THR A 78 1.43 -18.08 17.20
N ALA A 79 1.82 -18.98 16.30
CA ALA A 79 2.11 -18.64 14.91
C ALA A 79 0.87 -18.09 14.18
N MET A 80 -0.29 -18.72 14.35
CA MET A 80 -1.55 -18.21 13.78
C MET A 80 -1.94 -16.85 14.37
N ALA A 81 -1.73 -16.66 15.67
CA ALA A 81 -1.98 -15.41 16.37
C ALA A 81 -1.08 -14.27 15.89
N ILE A 82 0.20 -14.54 15.63
CA ILE A 82 1.14 -13.59 15.02
C ILE A 82 0.66 -13.16 13.64
N LEU A 83 0.26 -14.12 12.79
CA LEU A 83 -0.23 -13.82 11.44
C LEU A 83 -1.52 -13.00 11.49
N GLY A 84 -2.51 -13.45 12.27
CA GLY A 84 -3.78 -12.76 12.44
C GLY A 84 -3.61 -11.35 13.01
N GLY A 85 -2.83 -11.21 14.09
CA GLY A 85 -2.48 -9.92 14.68
C GLY A 85 -1.75 -9.00 13.70
N GLY A 86 -0.87 -9.55 12.86
CA GLY A 86 -0.19 -8.80 11.81
C GLY A 86 -1.15 -8.22 10.77
N PHE A 87 -2.10 -9.00 10.29
CA PHE A 87 -3.12 -8.52 9.33
C PHE A 87 -4.06 -7.48 9.94
N VAL A 88 -4.55 -7.72 11.16
CA VAL A 88 -5.41 -6.77 11.87
C VAL A 88 -4.66 -5.48 12.15
N GLY A 89 -3.42 -5.57 12.63
CA GLY A 89 -2.55 -4.42 12.86
C GLY A 89 -2.25 -3.65 11.57
N MET A 90 -2.09 -4.33 10.43
CA MET A 90 -1.93 -3.70 9.13
C MET A 90 -3.15 -2.85 8.75
N ALA A 91 -4.34 -3.42 8.93
CA ALA A 91 -5.60 -2.75 8.59
C ALA A 91 -5.81 -1.51 9.46
N LEU A 92 -5.65 -1.65 10.78
CA LEU A 92 -5.76 -0.54 11.74
C LEU A 92 -4.68 0.54 11.50
N GLY A 93 -3.44 0.14 11.20
CA GLY A 93 -2.39 1.08 10.82
C GLY A 93 -2.74 1.85 9.54
N GLY A 94 -3.38 1.20 8.57
CA GLY A 94 -3.91 1.84 7.37
C GLY A 94 -5.04 2.83 7.63
N GLU A 95 -5.95 2.52 8.56
CA GLU A 95 -7.00 3.45 9.00
C GLU A 95 -6.43 4.64 9.75
N LEU A 96 -5.50 4.41 10.68
CA LEU A 96 -4.81 5.48 11.39
C LEU A 96 -4.06 6.40 10.42
N ALA A 97 -3.39 5.83 9.41
CA ALA A 97 -2.76 6.61 8.35
C ALA A 97 -3.79 7.46 7.60
N ASN A 98 -4.95 6.90 7.27
CA ASN A 98 -6.02 7.65 6.58
C ASN A 98 -6.46 8.88 7.38
N PHE A 99 -6.62 8.74 8.69
CA PHE A 99 -6.94 9.86 9.58
C PHE A 99 -5.78 10.85 9.72
N ALA A 100 -4.58 10.37 10.04
CA ALA A 100 -3.42 11.22 10.32
C ALA A 100 -2.93 12.01 9.08
N LEU A 101 -2.90 11.38 7.92
CA LEU A 101 -2.37 11.98 6.68
C LEU A 101 -3.48 12.57 5.79
N GLY A 102 -4.74 12.38 6.16
CA GLY A 102 -5.90 12.85 5.42
C GLY A 102 -6.04 12.18 4.04
N LEU A 103 -5.67 10.90 3.92
CA LEU A 103 -5.74 10.16 2.65
C LEU A 103 -7.16 9.97 2.13
N TYR A 104 -8.18 10.16 2.98
CA TYR A 104 -9.58 10.17 2.58
C TYR A 104 -9.94 11.34 1.64
N LYS A 105 -9.11 12.39 1.57
CA LYS A 105 -9.38 13.60 0.78
C LYS A 105 -9.11 13.43 -0.72
N PHE A 106 -8.44 12.36 -1.14
CA PHE A 106 -8.07 12.17 -2.55
C PHE A 106 -8.10 10.69 -2.97
N LYS A 107 -8.30 10.46 -4.27
CA LYS A 107 -8.36 9.12 -4.82
C LYS A 107 -6.95 8.56 -5.02
N ARG A 108 -6.52 7.68 -4.12
CA ARG A 108 -5.18 7.03 -4.11
C ARG A 108 -4.78 6.34 -5.44
N THR A 109 -5.75 5.99 -6.29
CA THR A 109 -5.46 5.37 -7.60
C THR A 109 -4.89 6.36 -8.60
N GLU A 110 -5.25 7.64 -8.52
CA GLU A 110 -4.86 8.65 -9.51
C GLU A 110 -3.37 9.01 -9.43
N PRO A 111 -2.79 9.34 -8.26
CA PRO A 111 -1.35 9.59 -8.15
C PRO A 111 -0.50 8.39 -8.56
N LYS A 112 -0.94 7.17 -8.22
CA LYS A 112 -0.25 5.94 -8.61
C LYS A 112 -0.23 5.73 -10.12
N LYS A 113 -1.38 5.94 -10.79
CA LYS A 113 -1.46 5.85 -12.25
C LYS A 113 -0.58 6.90 -12.90
N LYS A 114 -0.63 8.16 -12.43
CA LYS A 114 0.21 9.23 -12.98
C LYS A 114 1.70 8.99 -12.78
N PHE A 115 2.10 8.45 -11.64
CA PHE A 115 3.47 8.01 -11.42
C PHE A 115 3.90 6.91 -12.40
N LEU A 116 3.06 5.88 -12.59
CA LEU A 116 3.35 4.79 -13.53
C LEU A 116 3.40 5.27 -14.98
N ASP A 117 2.49 6.15 -15.40
CA ASP A 117 2.48 6.75 -16.74
C ASP A 117 3.74 7.60 -16.96
N TRP A 118 4.18 8.34 -15.95
CA TRP A 118 5.42 9.10 -15.99
C TRP A 118 6.63 8.16 -16.06
N TRP A 119 6.67 7.11 -15.24
CA TRP A 119 7.75 6.11 -15.22
C TRP A 119 7.87 5.39 -16.56
N GLU A 120 6.74 5.03 -17.17
CA GLU A 120 6.70 4.42 -18.49
C GLU A 120 7.29 5.34 -19.56
N LYS A 121 6.96 6.64 -19.54
CA LYS A 121 7.52 7.62 -20.48
C LYS A 121 9.03 7.82 -20.31
N GLN A 122 9.57 7.65 -19.10
CA GLN A 122 11.03 7.74 -18.88
C GLN A 122 11.78 6.51 -19.40
N ASN A 123 11.12 5.35 -19.50
CA ASN A 123 11.74 4.07 -19.84
C ASN A 123 11.38 3.56 -21.27
N ARG A 124 10.65 4.37 -22.05
CA ARG A 124 10.25 4.07 -23.43
C ARG A 124 10.97 5.01 -24.38
#